data_AF-A0A6N0BY91-F1
#
_entry.id   AF-A0A6N0BY91-F1
#
_cell.length_a   1.000
_cell.length_b   1.000
_cell.length_c   1.000
_cell.angle_alpha   90.00
_cell.angle_beta   90.00
_cell.angle_gamma   90.00
#
_symmetry.space_group_name_H-M   'P 1'
#
loop_
_entity.id
_entity.type
_entity.pdbx_description
1 polymer ?
#
loop_
_entity_poly.entity_id
_entity_poly.type
_entity_poly.pdbx_seq_one_letter_code
_entity_poly.pdbx_strand_id
1 'polypeptide(L)'
;MRRGRKVLLGALAAALLVLAAALLALHRWLSTDEFRQRVEREAATVLGVPLKLERVGLTLWPLPGVVLDGVALRTRQPLKVERIELRPAWLQLMIGRVAISTLVVQRAVLPQQGIDALLASLQKIRQRDQSAPGDASLQLLPRRTVLEELSWVDARGKAIVIQAEARLDSDALPERLELEVLRGRLQGTRLDLRRSDTLAWELRLQVAGGTVQGRMEVQPPAEAGAEFLLKGQLETREVELSLLTAPEPTEAVRARQPLSGRLEASTTLNARARQPSALLDLLQTQSKFTVRGGMLKGIDLAKAVQTVGVSRGGTTPLDTLSGQVSTRGKAIELQNLAASSGALSATGQVSVSTTQQLKGRVNVDLGGAVGMPLQVGGTVEEPEVSLTVGAKIGAALGTVLMPGVGTGAGASMGGKLGELFGK
;
A
#
# COMPACT_ATOMS: atom_id res chain seq x y z
N MET A 1 63.75 14.79 13.07
CA MET A 1 62.28 14.60 12.85
C MET A 1 61.62 15.57 11.84
N ARG A 2 62.17 16.77 11.54
CA ARG A 2 61.55 17.74 10.61
C ARG A 2 61.67 17.43 9.10
N ARG A 3 62.74 16.73 8.65
CA ARG A 3 62.96 16.39 7.22
C ARG A 3 62.07 15.25 6.72
N GLY A 4 61.93 14.17 7.50
CA GLY A 4 61.05 13.04 7.16
C GLY A 4 59.58 13.42 7.01
N ARG A 5 59.07 14.31 7.88
CA ARG A 5 57.71 14.86 7.76
C ARG A 5 57.49 15.65 6.46
N LYS A 6 58.49 16.42 5.98
CA LYS A 6 58.38 17.19 4.73
C LYS A 6 58.35 16.29 3.49
N VAL A 7 59.11 15.19 3.49
CA VAL A 7 59.09 14.20 2.40
C VAL A 7 57.77 13.43 2.39
N LEU A 8 57.26 13.05 3.56
CA LEU A 8 55.97 12.37 3.68
C LEU A 8 54.80 13.27 3.24
N LEU A 9 54.82 14.55 3.63
CA LEU A 9 53.83 15.55 3.21
C LEU A 9 53.89 15.82 1.70
N GLY A 10 55.09 15.90 1.12
CA GLY A 10 55.28 16.08 -0.31
C GLY A 10 54.78 14.88 -1.12
N ALA A 11 55.06 13.66 -0.67
CA ALA A 11 54.57 12.43 -1.30
C ALA A 11 53.04 12.31 -1.21
N LEU A 12 52.44 12.67 -0.06
CA LEU A 12 50.99 12.70 0.12
C LEU A 12 50.33 13.72 -0.82
N ALA A 13 50.90 14.93 -0.94
CA ALA A 13 50.39 15.97 -1.82
C ALA A 13 50.49 15.57 -3.31
N ALA A 14 51.59 14.93 -3.72
CA ALA A 14 51.76 14.42 -5.07
C ALA A 14 50.75 13.30 -5.39
N ALA A 15 50.52 12.37 -4.45
CA ALA A 15 49.52 11.32 -4.60
C ALA A 15 48.09 11.88 -4.71
N LEU A 16 47.75 12.91 -3.92
CA LEU A 16 46.47 13.62 -4.01
C LEU A 16 46.30 14.34 -5.36
N LEU A 17 47.36 14.95 -5.90
CA LEU A 17 47.32 15.60 -7.21
C LEU A 17 47.12 14.60 -8.35
N VAL A 18 47.82 13.45 -8.32
CA VAL A 18 47.63 12.36 -9.30
C VAL A 18 46.21 11.80 -9.21
N LEU A 19 45.70 11.58 -8.00
CA LEU A 19 44.31 11.15 -7.78
C LEU A 19 43.31 12.18 -8.33
N ALA A 20 43.54 13.48 -8.08
CA ALA A 20 42.69 14.55 -8.59
C ALA A 20 42.72 14.62 -10.13
N ALA A 21 43.91 14.48 -10.75
CA ALA A 21 44.06 14.45 -12.20
C ALA A 21 43.37 13.21 -12.82
N ALA A 22 43.48 12.05 -12.18
CA ALA A 22 42.78 10.83 -12.60
C ALA A 22 41.25 10.97 -12.47
N LEU A 23 40.76 11.55 -11.38
CA LEU A 23 39.33 11.84 -11.18
C LEU A 23 38.81 12.85 -12.21
N LEU A 24 39.59 13.88 -12.56
CA LEU A 24 39.24 14.84 -13.60
C LEU A 24 39.21 14.20 -14.99
N ALA A 25 40.19 13.36 -15.32
CA ALA A 25 40.20 12.61 -16.58
C ALA A 25 38.99 11.66 -16.68
N LEU A 26 38.66 10.95 -15.60
CA LEU A 26 37.51 10.06 -15.50
C LEU A 26 36.19 10.84 -15.63
N HIS A 27 36.06 11.98 -14.95
CA HIS A 27 34.90 12.87 -15.06
C HIS A 27 34.69 13.34 -16.51
N ARG A 28 35.77 13.75 -17.17
CA ARG A 28 35.72 14.20 -18.57
C ARG A 28 35.32 13.08 -19.53
N TRP A 29 35.81 11.85 -19.29
CA TRP A 29 35.44 10.69 -20.09
C TRP A 29 33.96 10.31 -19.91
N LEU A 30 33.47 10.23 -18.67
CA LEU A 30 32.08 9.90 -18.33
C LEU A 30 31.07 10.93 -18.88
N SER A 31 31.49 12.18 -19.01
CA SER A 31 30.66 13.27 -19.54
C SER A 31 30.55 13.30 -21.07
N THR A 32 31.17 12.34 -21.78
CA THR A 32 31.16 12.30 -23.25
C THR A 32 29.84 11.72 -23.78
N ASP A 33 29.32 12.28 -24.87
CA ASP A 33 28.10 11.78 -25.52
C ASP A 33 28.18 10.30 -25.94
N GLU A 34 29.35 9.83 -26.38
CA GLU A 34 29.63 8.43 -26.71
C GLU A 34 29.41 7.50 -25.50
N PHE A 35 29.91 7.89 -24.34
CA PHE A 35 29.74 7.12 -23.10
C PHE A 35 28.26 7.08 -22.71
N ARG A 36 27.57 8.23 -22.77
CA ARG A 36 26.13 8.30 -22.51
C ARG A 36 25.34 7.36 -23.44
N GLN A 37 25.59 7.42 -24.75
CA GLN A 37 24.90 6.55 -25.72
C GLN A 37 25.18 5.07 -25.48
N ARG A 38 26.40 4.71 -25.07
CA ARG A 38 26.73 3.33 -24.71
C ARG A 38 25.93 2.86 -23.50
N VAL A 39 25.87 3.67 -22.43
CA VAL A 39 25.07 3.36 -21.23
C VAL A 39 23.59 3.23 -21.59
N GLU A 40 23.04 4.11 -22.42
CA GLU A 40 21.65 4.01 -22.88
C GLU A 40 21.36 2.70 -23.62
N ARG A 41 22.26 2.28 -24.52
CA ARG A 41 22.12 1.03 -25.29
C ARG A 41 22.21 -0.19 -24.37
N GLU A 42 23.23 -0.27 -23.53
CA GLU A 42 23.43 -1.39 -22.60
C GLU A 42 22.26 -1.50 -21.61
N ALA A 43 21.83 -0.37 -21.04
CA ALA A 43 20.69 -0.35 -20.13
C ALA A 43 19.37 -0.70 -20.82
N ALA A 44 19.15 -0.26 -22.07
CA ALA A 44 17.96 -0.63 -22.84
C ALA A 44 17.88 -2.13 -23.12
N THR A 45 19.03 -2.78 -23.36
CA THR A 45 19.10 -4.25 -23.51
C THR A 45 18.73 -4.96 -22.22
N VAL A 46 19.22 -4.49 -21.06
CA VAL A 46 18.95 -5.10 -19.75
C VAL A 46 17.52 -4.85 -19.28
N LEU A 47 16.99 -3.65 -19.47
CA LEU A 47 15.65 -3.26 -18.99
C LEU A 47 14.53 -3.66 -19.96
N GLY A 48 14.87 -3.90 -21.24
CA GLY A 48 13.91 -4.17 -22.30
C GLY A 48 13.06 -2.96 -22.70
N VAL A 49 13.44 -1.76 -22.22
CA VAL A 49 12.75 -0.49 -22.46
C VAL A 49 13.79 0.56 -22.85
N PRO A 50 13.53 1.42 -23.86
CA PRO A 50 14.47 2.48 -24.22
C PRO A 50 14.70 3.47 -23.08
N LEU A 51 15.97 3.62 -22.69
CA LEU A 51 16.44 4.60 -21.71
C LEU A 51 16.93 5.84 -22.44
N LYS A 52 16.55 7.03 -21.95
CA LYS A 52 17.21 8.29 -22.29
C LYS A 52 17.81 8.91 -21.05
N LEU A 53 19.01 9.47 -21.20
CA LEU A 53 19.76 10.17 -20.19
C LEU A 53 20.06 11.58 -20.72
N GLU A 54 19.99 12.59 -19.87
CA GLU A 54 20.47 13.93 -20.25
C GLU A 54 21.98 14.02 -20.05
N ARG A 55 22.45 13.59 -18.89
CA ARG A 55 23.86 13.67 -18.49
C ARG A 55 24.28 12.48 -17.64
N VAL A 56 25.54 12.08 -17.82
CA VAL A 56 26.24 11.17 -16.93
C VAL A 56 27.46 11.91 -16.40
N GLY A 57 27.70 11.82 -15.09
CA GLY A 57 28.80 12.53 -14.47
C GLY A 57 29.31 11.85 -13.22
N LEU A 58 30.30 12.49 -12.59
CA LEU A 58 30.77 12.15 -11.27
C LEU A 58 30.40 13.24 -10.29
N THR A 59 29.90 12.85 -9.12
CA THR A 59 29.92 13.70 -7.94
C THR A 59 31.16 13.36 -7.12
N LEU A 60 31.76 14.35 -6.46
CA LEU A 60 32.96 14.19 -5.63
C LEU A 60 32.68 14.52 -4.15
N TRP A 61 31.53 15.10 -3.84
CA TRP A 61 31.15 15.54 -2.50
C TRP A 61 29.70 15.11 -2.17
N PRO A 62 29.39 14.62 -0.96
CA PRO A 62 30.30 14.38 0.18
C PRO A 62 31.20 13.14 0.04
N LEU A 63 30.82 12.16 -0.80
CA LEU A 63 31.66 11.03 -1.22
C LEU A 63 31.58 10.90 -2.74
N PRO A 64 32.61 10.37 -3.41
CA PRO A 64 32.54 10.24 -4.84
C PRO A 64 31.48 9.20 -5.27
N GLY A 65 30.88 9.41 -6.43
CA GLY A 65 29.82 8.57 -6.96
C GLY A 65 29.49 8.93 -8.41
N VAL A 66 28.74 8.05 -9.08
CA VAL A 66 28.25 8.29 -10.44
C VAL A 66 26.87 8.92 -10.34
N VAL A 67 26.63 9.98 -11.11
CA VAL A 67 25.31 10.60 -11.21
C VAL A 67 24.77 10.48 -12.62
N LEU A 68 23.48 10.16 -12.71
CA LEU A 68 22.69 10.15 -13.93
C LEU A 68 21.61 11.22 -13.78
N ASP A 69 21.69 12.30 -14.56
CA ASP A 69 20.68 13.36 -14.56
C ASP A 69 19.72 13.17 -15.76
N GLY A 70 18.44 13.49 -15.54
CA GLY A 70 17.41 13.48 -16.56
C GLY A 70 17.12 12.09 -17.13
N VAL A 71 16.88 11.11 -16.25
CA VAL A 71 16.63 9.73 -16.66
C VAL A 71 15.16 9.56 -17.07
N ALA A 72 14.92 9.15 -18.31
CA ALA A 72 13.58 8.92 -18.83
C ALA A 72 13.46 7.55 -19.50
N LEU A 73 12.62 6.69 -18.94
CA LEU A 73 12.26 5.40 -19.54
C LEU A 73 11.05 5.57 -20.43
N ARG A 74 11.21 5.26 -21.73
CA ARG A 74 10.15 5.38 -22.74
C ARG A 74 9.26 4.14 -22.72
N THR A 75 8.41 4.02 -21.71
CA THR A 75 7.27 3.11 -21.72
C THR A 75 6.03 3.82 -22.30
N ARG A 76 4.84 3.18 -22.26
CA ARG A 76 3.58 3.83 -22.66
C ARG A 76 3.29 5.10 -21.87
N GLN A 77 3.62 5.11 -20.57
CA GLN A 77 3.61 6.29 -19.72
C GLN A 77 5.02 6.53 -19.17
N PRO A 78 5.74 7.56 -19.64
CA PRO A 78 7.16 7.68 -19.37
C PRO A 78 7.44 7.77 -17.86
N LEU A 79 8.36 6.94 -17.38
CA LEU A 79 8.91 7.04 -16.03
C LEU A 79 10.03 8.07 -16.11
N LYS A 80 9.99 9.09 -15.25
CA LYS A 80 10.98 10.17 -15.24
C LYS A 80 11.67 10.20 -13.89
N VAL A 81 12.97 10.39 -13.88
CA VAL A 81 13.75 10.61 -12.67
C VAL A 81 14.69 11.77 -12.95
N GLU A 82 14.63 12.79 -12.09
CA GLU A 82 15.48 13.96 -12.26
C GLU A 82 16.95 13.60 -12.06
N ARG A 83 17.25 12.82 -11.01
CA ARG A 83 18.62 12.48 -10.67
C ARG A 83 18.71 11.13 -9.97
N ILE A 84 19.64 10.31 -10.43
CA ILE A 84 20.02 9.03 -9.80
C ILE A 84 21.48 9.12 -9.41
N GLU A 85 21.79 8.87 -8.15
CA GLU A 85 23.14 8.79 -7.63
C GLU A 85 23.49 7.35 -7.24
N LEU A 86 24.56 6.83 -7.81
CA LEU A 86 25.09 5.50 -7.58
C LEU A 86 26.43 5.64 -6.85
N ARG A 87 26.46 5.21 -5.59
CA ARG A 87 27.67 5.25 -4.77
C ARG A 87 28.29 3.85 -4.66
N PRO A 88 29.57 3.69 -5.01
CA PRO A 88 30.25 2.40 -4.87
C PRO A 88 30.55 2.09 -3.39
N ALA A 89 30.78 0.82 -3.09
CA ALA A 89 31.38 0.40 -1.84
C ALA A 89 32.91 0.56 -1.95
N TRP A 90 33.44 1.70 -1.51
CA TRP A 90 34.85 2.08 -1.68
C TRP A 90 35.86 1.03 -1.21
N LEU A 91 35.63 0.43 -0.04
CA LEU A 91 36.48 -0.64 0.48
C LEU A 91 36.49 -1.87 -0.44
N GLN A 92 35.33 -2.25 -0.99
CA GLN A 92 35.22 -3.37 -1.93
C GLN A 92 35.89 -3.05 -3.26
N LEU A 93 35.74 -1.81 -3.73
CA LEU A 93 36.37 -1.35 -4.97
C LEU A 93 37.90 -1.40 -4.87
N MET A 94 38.48 -1.04 -3.73
CA MET A 94 39.94 -1.12 -3.50
C MET A 94 40.49 -2.55 -3.51
N ILE A 95 39.68 -3.54 -3.13
CA ILE A 95 40.04 -4.97 -3.22
C ILE A 95 39.61 -5.60 -4.57
N GLY A 96 39.28 -4.79 -5.57
CA GLY A 96 38.93 -5.23 -6.92
C GLY A 96 37.51 -5.78 -7.09
N ARG A 97 36.61 -5.55 -6.13
CA ARG A 97 35.21 -5.99 -6.18
C ARG A 97 34.27 -4.81 -6.42
N VAL A 98 33.55 -4.84 -7.53
CA VAL A 98 32.54 -3.82 -7.84
C VAL A 98 31.26 -4.14 -7.06
N ALA A 99 30.88 -3.24 -6.15
CA ALA A 99 29.64 -3.34 -5.41
C ALA A 99 29.03 -1.94 -5.19
N ILE A 100 27.70 -1.86 -5.19
CA ILE A 100 26.97 -0.62 -4.98
C ILE A 100 26.57 -0.53 -3.51
N SER A 101 27.01 0.54 -2.83
CA SER A 101 26.69 0.75 -1.41
C SER A 101 25.37 1.48 -1.23
N THR A 102 25.16 2.56 -1.98
CA THR A 102 23.98 3.42 -1.87
C THR A 102 23.45 3.81 -3.24
N LEU A 103 22.14 3.69 -3.42
CA LEU A 103 21.37 4.24 -4.53
C LEU A 103 20.51 5.38 -3.99
N VAL A 104 20.66 6.58 -4.53
CA VAL A 104 19.77 7.71 -4.23
C VAL A 104 18.98 8.06 -5.48
N VAL A 105 17.67 8.15 -5.36
CA VAL A 105 16.75 8.50 -6.43
C VAL A 105 16.03 9.77 -6.01
N GLN A 106 16.22 10.85 -6.76
CA GLN A 106 15.65 12.15 -6.44
C GLN A 106 14.60 12.54 -7.46
N ARG A 107 13.45 13.01 -6.94
CA ARG A 107 12.31 13.55 -7.71
C ARG A 107 11.91 12.64 -8.87
N ALA A 108 11.66 11.38 -8.54
CA ALA A 108 11.13 10.42 -9.49
C ALA A 108 9.62 10.58 -9.67
N VAL A 109 9.15 10.58 -10.91
CA VAL A 109 7.73 10.51 -11.25
C VAL A 109 7.47 9.15 -11.86
N LEU A 110 6.75 8.31 -11.11
CA LEU A 110 6.48 6.92 -11.48
C LEU A 110 4.97 6.67 -11.65
N PRO A 111 4.45 6.72 -12.89
CA PRO A 111 3.09 6.30 -13.16
C PRO A 111 2.92 4.78 -13.05
N GLN A 112 1.84 4.32 -12.41
CA GLN A 112 1.56 2.89 -12.21
C GLN A 112 1.64 2.09 -13.51
N GLN A 113 1.02 2.59 -14.59
CA GLN A 113 1.03 1.90 -15.89
C GLN A 113 2.44 1.78 -16.48
N GLY A 114 3.31 2.76 -16.19
CA GLY A 114 4.72 2.72 -16.58
C GLY A 114 5.50 1.66 -15.80
N ILE A 115 5.25 1.54 -14.49
CA ILE A 115 5.84 0.50 -13.63
C ILE A 115 5.38 -0.88 -14.10
N ASP A 116 4.08 -1.08 -14.32
CA ASP A 116 3.52 -2.35 -14.78
C ASP A 116 4.13 -2.79 -16.12
N ALA A 117 4.31 -1.83 -17.06
CA ALA A 117 4.96 -2.09 -18.34
C ALA A 117 6.43 -2.51 -18.19
N LEU A 118 7.17 -1.87 -17.26
CA LEU A 118 8.56 -2.22 -16.96
C LEU A 118 8.66 -3.59 -16.26
N LEU A 119 7.78 -3.89 -15.32
CA LEU A 119 7.75 -5.21 -14.66
C LEU A 119 7.44 -6.31 -15.68
N ALA A 120 6.50 -6.09 -16.60
CA ALA A 120 6.19 -7.03 -17.66
C ALA A 120 7.37 -7.25 -18.62
N SER A 121 8.15 -6.20 -18.96
CA SER A 121 9.34 -6.35 -19.81
C SER A 121 10.43 -7.16 -19.09
N LEU A 122 10.69 -6.88 -17.81
CA LEU A 122 11.68 -7.60 -17.01
C LEU A 122 11.31 -9.07 -16.82
N GLN A 123 10.03 -9.38 -16.56
CA GLN A 123 9.56 -10.76 -16.48
C GLN A 123 9.77 -11.52 -17.79
N LYS A 124 9.50 -10.87 -18.94
CA LYS A 124 9.70 -11.47 -20.26
C LYS A 124 11.19 -11.76 -20.56
N ILE A 125 12.09 -10.88 -20.12
CA ILE A 125 13.54 -11.08 -20.24
C ILE A 125 13.97 -12.26 -19.36
N ARG A 126 13.55 -12.27 -18.08
CA ARG A 126 13.87 -13.37 -17.14
C ARG A 126 13.34 -14.73 -17.59
N GLN A 127 12.17 -14.78 -18.24
CA GLN A 127 11.61 -16.00 -18.80
C GLN A 127 12.35 -16.53 -20.04
N ARG A 128 13.05 -15.65 -20.78
CA ARG A 128 13.91 -16.03 -21.91
C ARG A 128 15.25 -16.56 -21.41
N ASP A 129 15.81 -15.92 -20.40
CA ASP A 129 17.13 -16.25 -19.85
C ASP A 129 17.05 -17.23 -18.68
N GLN A 130 16.31 -18.34 -18.82
CA GLN A 130 16.12 -19.40 -17.79
C GLN A 130 17.43 -20.04 -17.25
N SER A 131 18.60 -19.57 -17.70
CA SER A 131 19.92 -20.14 -17.42
C SER A 131 20.85 -19.27 -16.58
N ALA A 132 20.46 -18.07 -16.12
CA ALA A 132 21.31 -17.28 -15.22
C ALA A 132 20.93 -17.51 -13.74
N PRO A 133 21.76 -18.20 -12.93
CA PRO A 133 21.52 -18.38 -11.50
C PRO A 133 21.59 -17.04 -10.78
N GLY A 134 20.80 -16.92 -9.71
CA GLY A 134 20.53 -15.71 -8.95
C GLY A 134 21.69 -15.10 -8.15
N ASP A 135 22.95 -15.44 -8.40
CA ASP A 135 24.06 -14.94 -7.58
C ASP A 135 24.71 -13.66 -8.12
N ALA A 136 24.83 -13.51 -9.45
CA ALA A 136 25.50 -12.34 -10.04
C ALA A 136 24.65 -11.06 -10.00
N SER A 137 23.32 -11.21 -10.07
CA SER A 137 22.37 -10.09 -10.03
C SER A 137 22.10 -9.58 -8.61
N LEU A 138 22.23 -10.43 -7.59
CA LEU A 138 22.14 -10.01 -6.18
C LEU A 138 23.37 -9.20 -5.74
N GLN A 139 24.55 -9.47 -6.31
CA GLN A 139 25.80 -8.74 -5.97
C GLN A 139 25.76 -7.25 -6.34
N LEU A 140 24.92 -6.87 -7.31
CA LEU A 140 24.75 -5.49 -7.78
C LEU A 140 23.60 -4.75 -7.09
N LEU A 141 22.86 -5.40 -6.18
CA LEU A 141 21.80 -4.72 -5.44
C LEU A 141 22.40 -3.72 -4.44
N PRO A 142 21.90 -2.47 -4.42
CA PRO A 142 22.37 -1.49 -3.46
C PRO A 142 21.96 -1.90 -2.04
N ARG A 143 22.92 -1.90 -1.11
CA ARG A 143 22.65 -2.16 0.31
C ARG A 143 21.76 -1.10 0.95
N ARG A 144 21.81 0.13 0.45
CA ARG A 144 20.95 1.24 0.89
C ARG A 144 20.31 1.89 -0.32
N THR A 145 18.99 2.02 -0.31
CA THR A 145 18.24 2.76 -1.32
C THR A 145 17.51 3.91 -0.64
N VAL A 146 17.70 5.13 -1.13
CA VAL A 146 17.05 6.34 -0.64
C VAL A 146 16.22 6.92 -1.78
N LEU A 147 14.94 7.15 -1.52
CA LEU A 147 13.97 7.73 -2.43
C LEU A 147 13.61 9.09 -1.87
N GLU A 148 14.03 10.15 -2.54
CA GLU A 148 13.76 11.54 -2.15
C GLU A 148 12.67 12.12 -3.07
N GLU A 149 11.53 12.48 -2.48
CA GLU A 149 10.39 13.07 -3.21
C GLU A 149 9.92 12.26 -4.43
N LEU A 150 9.71 10.95 -4.24
CA LEU A 150 9.15 10.10 -5.29
C LEU A 150 7.65 10.35 -5.41
N SER A 151 7.20 10.81 -6.58
CA SER A 151 5.80 10.97 -6.94
C SER A 151 5.28 9.70 -7.63
N TRP A 152 4.54 8.89 -6.89
CA TRP A 152 3.81 7.75 -7.43
C TRP A 152 2.44 8.20 -7.94
N VAL A 153 2.14 7.96 -9.22
CA VAL A 153 0.86 8.32 -9.82
C VAL A 153 0.03 7.06 -10.02
N ASP A 154 -1.12 6.98 -9.34
CA ASP A 154 -2.00 5.82 -9.41
C ASP A 154 -2.69 5.69 -10.78
N ALA A 155 -3.41 4.58 -11.00
CA ALA A 155 -4.12 4.35 -12.26
C ALA A 155 -5.22 5.38 -12.57
N ARG A 156 -5.66 6.16 -11.57
CA ARG A 156 -6.65 7.24 -11.71
C ARG A 156 -5.99 8.61 -11.90
N GLY A 157 -4.66 8.67 -12.04
CA GLY A 157 -3.90 9.90 -12.24
C GLY A 157 -3.65 10.69 -10.96
N LYS A 158 -3.97 10.16 -9.78
CA LYS A 158 -3.71 10.84 -8.49
C LYS A 158 -2.29 10.55 -8.02
N ALA A 159 -1.57 11.61 -7.66
CA ALA A 159 -0.19 11.51 -7.19
C ALA A 159 -0.10 11.44 -5.66
N ILE A 160 0.80 10.58 -5.17
CA ILE A 160 1.27 10.55 -3.79
C ILE A 160 2.78 10.77 -3.83
N VAL A 161 3.26 11.76 -3.08
CA VAL A 161 4.69 12.03 -2.95
C VAL A 161 5.19 11.37 -1.68
N ILE A 162 6.16 10.47 -1.82
CA ILE A 162 6.75 9.72 -0.73
C ILE A 162 8.25 9.99 -0.63
N GLN A 163 8.76 9.86 0.58
CA GLN A 163 10.17 9.67 0.86
C GLN A 163 10.33 8.29 1.46
N ALA A 164 11.39 7.57 1.10
CA ALA A 164 11.64 6.25 1.64
C ALA A 164 13.13 5.92 1.73
N GLU A 165 13.48 5.10 2.71
CA GLU A 165 14.82 4.53 2.84
C GLU A 165 14.71 3.04 3.10
N ALA A 166 15.35 2.23 2.26
CA ALA A 166 15.45 0.79 2.43
C ALA A 166 16.91 0.40 2.67
N ARG A 167 17.14 -0.46 3.67
CA ARG A 167 18.43 -1.08 3.95
C ARG A 167 18.32 -2.58 3.83
N LEU A 168 19.23 -3.16 3.09
CA LEU A 168 19.35 -4.59 2.85
C LEU A 168 20.65 -5.11 3.48
N ASP A 169 20.62 -6.35 3.94
CA ASP A 169 21.82 -7.03 4.42
C ASP A 169 22.66 -7.60 3.27
N SER A 170 23.62 -8.49 3.59
CA SER A 170 24.45 -9.18 2.59
C SER A 170 23.66 -10.12 1.67
N ASP A 171 22.53 -10.63 2.14
CA ASP A 171 21.73 -11.65 1.46
C ASP A 171 20.54 -11.00 0.71
N ALA A 172 20.59 -9.66 0.57
CA ALA A 172 19.56 -8.82 -0.01
C ALA A 172 18.21 -8.89 0.73
N LEU A 173 18.21 -9.27 2.00
CA LEU A 173 17.03 -9.26 2.86
C LEU A 173 16.84 -7.88 3.49
N PRO A 174 15.61 -7.35 3.56
CA PRO A 174 15.35 -6.06 4.19
C PRO A 174 15.67 -6.07 5.68
N GLU A 175 16.59 -5.23 6.12
CA GLU A 175 16.87 -4.97 7.54
C GLU A 175 15.97 -3.87 8.09
N ARG A 176 15.79 -2.80 7.32
CA ARG A 176 14.96 -1.66 7.69
C ARG A 176 14.34 -1.05 6.45
N LEU A 177 13.06 -0.71 6.54
CA LEU A 177 12.36 0.10 5.56
C LEU A 177 11.64 1.23 6.29
N GLU A 178 11.96 2.45 5.90
CA GLU A 178 11.28 3.65 6.34
C GLU A 178 10.56 4.27 5.16
N LEU A 179 9.34 4.76 5.38
CA LEU A 179 8.59 5.49 4.38
C LEU A 179 7.77 6.60 5.05
N GLU A 180 7.77 7.78 4.45
CA GLU A 180 6.91 8.90 4.84
C GLU A 180 6.15 9.41 3.62
N VAL A 181 4.83 9.60 3.79
CA VAL A 181 3.99 10.22 2.77
C VAL A 181 4.01 11.74 2.98
N LEU A 182 4.75 12.44 2.13
CA LEU A 182 4.91 13.89 2.19
C LEU A 182 3.68 14.64 1.69
N ARG A 183 3.06 14.18 0.59
CA ARG A 183 1.90 14.83 -0.04
C ARG A 183 0.95 13.81 -0.67
N GLY A 184 -0.33 14.18 -0.77
CA GLY A 184 -1.37 13.38 -1.40
C GLY A 184 -2.22 12.62 -0.39
N ARG A 185 -2.96 11.60 -0.86
CA ARG A 185 -3.74 10.71 0.01
C ARG A 185 -2.86 10.14 1.12
N LEU A 186 -3.40 10.09 2.34
CA LEU A 186 -2.69 9.61 3.53
C LEU A 186 -1.43 10.41 3.88
N GLN A 187 -1.39 11.70 3.55
CA GLN A 187 -0.33 12.61 3.98
C GLN A 187 -0.04 12.50 5.49
N GLY A 188 1.25 12.52 5.85
CA GLY A 188 1.73 12.35 7.21
C GLY A 188 1.85 10.90 7.66
N THR A 189 1.52 9.94 6.79
CA THR A 189 1.72 8.51 7.08
C THR A 189 3.20 8.20 7.18
N ARG A 190 3.58 7.46 8.23
CA ARG A 190 4.95 6.98 8.45
C ARG A 190 4.96 5.48 8.68
N LEU A 191 5.79 4.77 7.93
CA LEU A 191 6.05 3.34 8.09
C LEU A 191 7.49 3.16 8.55
N ASP A 192 7.68 2.33 9.57
CA ASP A 192 8.96 1.82 10.02
C ASP A 192 8.81 0.29 10.12
N LEU A 193 9.55 -0.42 9.28
CA LEU A 193 9.64 -1.88 9.28
C LEU A 193 11.08 -2.23 9.64
N ARG A 194 11.28 -3.01 10.69
CA ARG A 194 12.61 -3.44 11.17
C ARG A 194 12.66 -4.94 11.31
N ARG A 195 13.74 -5.54 10.82
CA ARG A 195 14.01 -6.96 11.03
C ARG A 195 14.38 -7.20 12.50
N SER A 196 13.63 -8.05 13.17
CA SER A 196 13.84 -8.44 14.57
C SER A 196 14.57 -9.78 14.71
N ASP A 197 14.44 -10.66 13.71
CA ASP A 197 15.05 -12.00 13.63
C ASP A 197 15.31 -12.34 12.16
N THR A 198 15.95 -13.47 11.88
CA THR A 198 16.42 -13.93 10.56
C THR A 198 15.41 -13.67 9.43
N LEU A 199 14.15 -14.07 9.64
CA LEU A 199 13.04 -13.83 8.71
C LEU A 199 11.80 -13.31 9.45
N ALA A 200 12.00 -12.44 10.45
CA ALA A 200 10.89 -11.79 11.14
C ALA A 200 11.08 -10.27 11.21
N TRP A 201 9.99 -9.53 11.04
CA TRP A 201 9.96 -8.08 11.02
C TRP A 201 8.92 -7.52 11.97
N GLU A 202 9.29 -6.48 12.70
CA GLU A 202 8.39 -5.60 13.42
C GLU A 202 7.94 -4.47 12.50
N LEU A 203 6.64 -4.25 12.42
CA LEU A 203 6.02 -3.16 11.68
C LEU A 203 5.46 -2.13 12.66
N ARG A 204 5.72 -0.85 12.39
CA ARG A 204 5.08 0.30 13.03
C ARG A 204 4.65 1.28 11.95
N LEU A 205 3.36 1.46 11.82
CA LEU A 205 2.73 2.37 10.87
C LEU A 205 1.94 3.42 11.66
N GLN A 206 2.22 4.69 11.44
CA GLN A 206 1.38 5.81 11.86
C GLN A 206 0.58 6.24 10.64
N VAL A 207 -0.74 6.18 10.72
CA VAL A 207 -1.62 6.47 9.59
C VAL A 207 -2.93 7.05 10.10
N ALA A 208 -3.42 8.11 9.44
CA ALA A 208 -4.72 8.70 9.72
C ALA A 208 -4.94 9.01 11.23
N GLY A 209 -3.91 9.53 11.91
CA GLY A 209 -3.93 9.90 13.33
C GLY A 209 -3.75 8.74 14.33
N GLY A 210 -3.83 7.49 13.87
CA GLY A 210 -3.66 6.30 14.71
C GLY A 210 -2.39 5.52 14.40
N THR A 211 -2.32 4.30 14.93
CA THR A 211 -1.17 3.40 14.72
C THR A 211 -1.59 1.99 14.35
N VAL A 212 -0.81 1.34 13.50
CA VAL A 212 -0.84 -0.11 13.25
C VAL A 212 0.53 -0.67 13.61
N GLN A 213 0.59 -1.64 14.52
CA GLN A 213 1.86 -2.19 14.99
C GLN A 213 1.78 -3.71 15.09
N GLY A 214 2.86 -4.41 14.83
CA GLY A 214 2.87 -5.87 15.04
C GLY A 214 4.08 -6.56 14.44
N ARG A 215 4.02 -7.88 14.36
CA ARG A 215 5.13 -8.73 13.88
C ARG A 215 4.67 -9.60 12.73
N MET A 216 5.54 -9.75 11.73
CA MET A 216 5.39 -10.67 10.62
C MET A 216 6.61 -11.58 10.52
N GLU A 217 6.42 -12.80 10.08
CA GLU A 217 7.45 -13.82 9.95
C GLU A 217 7.25 -14.60 8.65
N VAL A 218 8.34 -14.80 7.93
CA VAL A 218 8.39 -15.65 6.74
C VAL A 218 9.13 -16.93 7.10
N GLN A 219 8.43 -18.05 7.00
CA GLN A 219 8.98 -19.38 7.21
C GLN A 219 9.39 -19.96 5.85
N PRO A 220 10.67 -20.29 5.67
CA PRO A 220 11.13 -20.93 4.45
C PRO A 220 10.61 -22.38 4.40
N PRO A 221 10.47 -22.96 3.21
CA PRO A 221 10.06 -24.35 3.07
C PRO A 221 11.10 -25.30 3.69
N ALA A 222 10.62 -26.33 4.40
CA ALA A 222 11.49 -27.36 4.99
C ALA A 222 12.07 -28.32 3.94
N GLU A 223 11.37 -28.49 2.82
CA GLU A 223 11.74 -29.37 1.72
C GLU A 223 11.79 -28.59 0.41
N ALA A 224 12.70 -28.98 -0.49
CA ALA A 224 12.79 -28.37 -1.81
C ALA A 224 11.49 -28.58 -2.60
N GLY A 225 10.87 -27.48 -3.04
CA GLY A 225 9.60 -27.50 -3.78
C GLY A 225 8.34 -27.26 -2.93
N ALA A 226 8.46 -27.18 -1.60
CA ALA A 226 7.37 -26.77 -0.73
C ALA A 226 7.16 -25.23 -0.75
N GLU A 227 6.12 -24.76 -0.06
CA GLU A 227 5.72 -23.35 -0.06
C GLU A 227 6.38 -22.56 1.08
N PHE A 228 6.79 -21.33 0.78
CA PHE A 228 7.04 -20.31 1.80
C PHE A 228 5.74 -19.97 2.50
N LEU A 229 5.82 -19.71 3.80
CA LEU A 229 4.68 -19.35 4.62
C LEU A 229 4.92 -18.01 5.29
N LEU A 230 4.05 -17.04 5.03
CA LEU A 230 4.01 -15.76 5.74
C LEU A 230 2.95 -15.85 6.84
N LYS A 231 3.29 -15.42 8.05
CA LYS A 231 2.36 -15.24 9.18
C LYS A 231 2.60 -13.87 9.79
N GLY A 232 1.57 -13.29 10.39
CA GLY A 232 1.75 -12.11 11.22
C GLY A 232 0.50 -11.72 11.99
N GLN A 233 0.71 -10.83 12.95
CA GLN A 233 -0.33 -10.25 13.78
C GLN A 233 -0.08 -8.75 13.88
N LEU A 234 -1.12 -7.96 13.66
CA LEU A 234 -1.10 -6.51 13.69
C LEU A 234 -2.22 -5.99 14.60
N GLU A 235 -1.91 -4.99 15.40
CA GLU A 235 -2.83 -4.27 16.27
C GLU A 235 -2.99 -2.84 15.75
N THR A 236 -4.22 -2.46 15.46
CA THR A 236 -4.63 -1.13 15.01
C THR A 236 -5.30 -0.39 16.16
N ARG A 237 -4.91 0.87 16.38
CA ARG A 237 -5.46 1.72 17.45
C ARG A 237 -5.71 3.13 16.95
N GLU A 238 -6.87 3.67 17.30
CA GLU A 238 -7.25 5.08 17.12
C GLU A 238 -7.10 5.59 15.68
N VAL A 239 -7.27 4.73 14.66
CA VAL A 239 -7.16 5.15 13.26
C VAL A 239 -8.46 5.83 12.82
N GLU A 240 -8.40 7.08 12.38
CA GLU A 240 -9.58 7.82 11.93
C GLU A 240 -10.00 7.37 10.52
N LEU A 241 -11.14 6.69 10.43
CA LEU A 241 -11.63 6.12 9.16
C LEU A 241 -11.84 7.16 8.07
N SER A 242 -12.32 8.35 8.45
CA SER A 242 -12.56 9.44 7.50
C SER A 242 -11.28 9.99 6.87
N LEU A 243 -10.13 9.78 7.49
CA LEU A 243 -8.81 10.10 6.92
C LEU A 243 -8.26 8.94 6.10
N LEU A 244 -8.53 7.71 6.52
CA LEU A 244 -8.03 6.50 5.87
C LEU A 244 -8.62 6.30 4.47
N THR A 245 -9.92 6.55 4.31
CA THR A 245 -10.64 6.34 3.04
C THR A 245 -10.68 7.58 2.14
N ALA A 246 -10.30 8.74 2.67
CA ALA A 246 -10.37 9.99 1.91
C ALA A 246 -9.49 9.93 0.65
N PRO A 247 -10.03 10.27 -0.53
CA PRO A 247 -9.25 10.31 -1.75
C PRO A 247 -8.20 11.43 -1.72
N GLU A 248 -8.39 12.47 -0.90
CA GLU A 248 -7.50 13.62 -0.73
C GLU A 248 -7.51 14.14 0.71
N PRO A 249 -6.40 14.73 1.20
CA PRO A 249 -6.25 15.16 2.59
C PRO A 249 -6.88 16.55 2.85
N THR A 250 -8.11 16.79 2.39
CA THR A 250 -8.81 18.07 2.61
C THR A 250 -10.03 17.90 3.51
N GLU A 251 -10.32 18.89 4.34
CA GLU A 251 -11.45 18.84 5.28
C GLU A 251 -12.79 18.65 4.55
N ALA A 252 -13.00 19.33 3.43
CA ALA A 252 -14.21 19.20 2.63
C ALA A 252 -14.43 17.77 2.10
N VAL A 253 -13.36 17.07 1.70
CA VAL A 253 -13.43 15.68 1.23
C VAL A 253 -13.63 14.71 2.39
N ARG A 254 -12.96 14.95 3.53
CA ARG A 254 -13.15 14.19 4.77
C ARG A 254 -14.59 14.28 5.28
N ALA A 255 -15.18 15.47 5.22
CA ALA A 255 -16.57 15.71 5.62
C ALA A 255 -17.59 14.98 4.72
N ARG A 256 -17.19 14.49 3.55
CA ARG A 256 -18.05 13.72 2.63
C ARG A 256 -17.87 12.20 2.74
N GLN A 257 -16.94 11.72 3.58
CA GLN A 257 -16.71 10.28 3.69
C GLN A 257 -17.95 9.56 4.25
N PRO A 258 -18.30 8.39 3.70
CA PRO A 258 -19.50 7.65 4.07
C PRO A 258 -19.45 7.13 5.51
N LEU A 259 -18.26 6.92 6.06
CA LEU A 259 -18.06 6.47 7.43
C LEU A 259 -16.92 7.26 8.09
N SER A 260 -17.14 7.70 9.32
CA SER A 260 -16.11 8.26 10.21
C SER A 260 -16.08 7.52 11.54
N GLY A 261 -15.09 7.84 12.38
CA GLY A 261 -14.91 7.26 13.69
C GLY A 261 -13.53 6.64 13.87
N ARG A 262 -13.22 6.26 15.11
CA ARG A 262 -11.92 5.72 15.49
C ARG A 262 -11.93 4.20 15.42
N LEU A 263 -11.08 3.66 14.57
CA LEU A 263 -10.91 2.23 14.34
C LEU A 263 -9.86 1.65 15.30
N GLU A 264 -10.27 0.60 15.99
CA GLU A 264 -9.42 -0.36 16.68
C GLU A 264 -9.58 -1.72 16.01
N ALA A 265 -8.49 -2.48 15.81
CA ALA A 265 -8.59 -3.81 15.23
C ALA A 265 -7.41 -4.71 15.60
N SER A 266 -7.70 -6.00 15.75
CA SER A 266 -6.67 -7.05 15.81
C SER A 266 -6.74 -7.86 14.50
N THR A 267 -5.64 -7.87 13.76
CA THR A 267 -5.53 -8.42 12.41
C THR A 267 -4.51 -9.55 12.38
N THR A 268 -4.90 -10.70 11.86
CA THR A 268 -3.98 -11.78 11.50
C THR A 268 -3.77 -11.76 9.99
N LEU A 269 -2.54 -11.98 9.55
CA LEU A 269 -2.18 -12.07 8.14
C LEU A 269 -1.50 -13.41 7.86
N ASN A 270 -1.82 -13.99 6.70
CA ASN A 270 -1.17 -15.19 6.23
C ASN A 270 -1.04 -15.20 4.71
N ALA A 271 0.01 -15.85 4.20
CA ALA A 271 0.15 -16.14 2.79
C ALA A 271 0.95 -17.43 2.62
N ARG A 272 0.74 -18.13 1.50
CA ARG A 272 1.54 -19.28 1.10
C ARG A 272 1.87 -19.19 -0.37
N ALA A 273 3.13 -19.41 -0.72
CA ALA A 273 3.56 -19.36 -2.10
C ALA A 273 4.83 -20.17 -2.33
N ARG A 274 4.99 -20.78 -3.50
CA ARG A 274 6.23 -21.48 -3.88
C ARG A 274 7.44 -20.55 -4.07
N GLN A 275 7.19 -19.25 -4.24
CA GLN A 275 8.21 -18.24 -4.43
C GLN A 275 7.96 -17.08 -3.47
N PRO A 276 9.00 -16.51 -2.82
CA PRO A 276 8.83 -15.39 -1.90
C PRO A 276 8.15 -14.18 -2.54
N SER A 277 8.43 -13.91 -3.82
CA SER A 277 7.85 -12.77 -4.55
C SER A 277 6.34 -12.86 -4.72
N ALA A 278 5.74 -14.06 -4.66
CA ALA A 278 4.31 -14.27 -4.82
C ALA A 278 3.52 -14.24 -3.49
N LEU A 279 4.21 -14.11 -2.34
CA LEU A 279 3.54 -14.07 -1.02
C LEU A 279 2.60 -12.87 -0.88
N LEU A 280 2.97 -11.71 -1.42
CA LEU A 280 2.15 -10.51 -1.33
C LEU A 280 0.87 -10.61 -2.18
N ASP A 281 0.95 -11.29 -3.33
CA ASP A 281 -0.21 -11.48 -4.22
C ASP A 281 -1.27 -12.43 -3.61
N LEU A 282 -0.82 -13.36 -2.77
CA LEU A 282 -1.66 -14.38 -2.13
C LEU A 282 -1.98 -14.06 -0.67
N LEU A 283 -1.71 -12.82 -0.23
CA LEU A 283 -1.96 -12.37 1.13
C LEU A 283 -3.45 -12.41 1.47
N GLN A 284 -3.76 -13.04 2.60
CA GLN A 284 -5.07 -13.05 3.22
C GLN A 284 -4.97 -12.40 4.59
N THR A 285 -5.97 -11.57 4.92
CA THR A 285 -6.06 -10.98 6.26
C THR A 285 -7.40 -11.27 6.88
N GLN A 286 -7.41 -11.45 8.20
CA GLN A 286 -8.61 -11.57 9.01
C GLN A 286 -8.49 -10.62 10.19
N SER A 287 -9.42 -9.68 10.29
CA SER A 287 -9.45 -8.65 11.32
C SER A 287 -10.71 -8.76 12.16
N LYS A 288 -10.59 -8.61 13.48
CA LYS A 288 -11.70 -8.25 14.37
C LYS A 288 -11.58 -6.77 14.67
N PHE A 289 -12.63 -6.01 14.42
CA PHE A 289 -12.56 -4.55 14.51
C PHE A 289 -13.68 -3.96 15.36
N THR A 290 -13.44 -2.77 15.86
CA THR A 290 -14.41 -1.91 16.53
C THR A 290 -14.15 -0.47 16.11
N VAL A 291 -15.20 0.21 15.68
CA VAL A 291 -15.23 1.64 15.39
C VAL A 291 -16.03 2.31 16.49
N ARG A 292 -15.46 3.33 17.13
CA ARG A 292 -16.11 4.08 18.21
C ARG A 292 -16.40 5.51 17.78
N GLY A 293 -17.52 6.05 18.25
CA GLY A 293 -17.90 7.46 18.03
C GLY A 293 -17.97 7.81 16.55
N GLY A 294 -18.57 6.93 15.76
CA GLY A 294 -18.64 7.05 14.32
C GLY A 294 -19.85 7.85 13.83
N MET A 295 -19.82 8.16 12.54
CA MET A 295 -20.98 8.70 11.83
C MET A 295 -21.08 8.02 10.48
N LEU A 296 -22.23 7.41 10.21
CA LEU A 296 -22.59 6.88 8.91
C LEU A 296 -23.31 7.97 8.12
N LYS A 297 -22.78 8.34 6.97
CA LYS A 297 -23.36 9.34 6.06
C LYS A 297 -23.99 8.65 4.85
N GLY A 298 -25.01 9.27 4.29
CA GLY A 298 -25.76 8.72 3.17
C GLY A 298 -26.91 7.80 3.58
N ILE A 299 -26.98 7.40 4.86
CA ILE A 299 -28.02 6.53 5.39
C ILE A 299 -28.48 7.07 6.75
N ASP A 300 -29.77 7.41 6.84
CA ASP A 300 -30.48 7.60 8.10
C ASP A 300 -31.28 6.33 8.42
N LEU A 301 -30.78 5.52 9.36
CA LEU A 301 -31.39 4.24 9.75
C LEU A 301 -32.66 4.45 10.57
N ALA A 302 -32.72 5.50 11.41
CA ALA A 302 -33.91 5.81 12.18
C ALA A 302 -35.07 6.16 11.24
N LYS A 303 -34.79 7.02 10.25
CA LYS A 303 -35.73 7.35 9.19
C LYS A 303 -36.07 6.13 8.35
N ALA A 304 -35.11 5.28 8.00
CA ALA A 304 -35.38 4.07 7.23
C ALA A 304 -36.39 3.14 7.93
N VAL A 305 -36.31 2.99 9.25
CA VAL A 305 -37.30 2.22 10.03
C VAL A 305 -38.67 2.90 9.99
N GLN A 306 -38.72 4.22 10.16
CA GLN A 306 -39.97 4.98 10.19
C GLN A 306 -40.66 5.09 8.80
N THR A 307 -39.88 5.16 7.72
CA THR A 307 -40.37 5.31 6.34
C THR A 307 -40.48 3.99 5.60
N VAL A 308 -40.38 2.85 6.31
CA VAL A 308 -40.58 1.52 5.73
C VAL A 308 -39.55 1.22 4.62
N GLY A 309 -38.28 1.47 4.95
CA GLY A 309 -37.10 0.97 4.25
C GLY A 309 -36.77 1.64 2.91
N VAL A 310 -37.09 2.92 2.76
CA VAL A 310 -36.49 3.78 1.72
C VAL A 310 -35.77 4.93 2.41
N SER A 311 -34.44 4.88 2.41
CA SER A 311 -33.58 5.98 2.87
C SER A 311 -32.44 6.17 1.87
N ARG A 312 -32.41 7.36 1.25
CA ARG A 312 -31.30 7.86 0.42
C ARG A 312 -30.85 9.18 1.04
N GLY A 313 -29.63 9.21 1.56
CA GLY A 313 -29.09 10.37 2.26
C GLY A 313 -29.32 10.35 3.78
N GLY A 314 -28.93 11.45 4.42
CA GLY A 314 -29.00 11.61 5.88
C GLY A 314 -27.75 11.11 6.60
N THR A 315 -27.82 11.10 7.93
CA THR A 315 -26.70 10.70 8.80
C THR A 315 -27.20 9.91 9.99
N THR A 316 -26.53 8.82 10.32
CA THR A 316 -26.77 8.04 11.53
C THR A 316 -25.52 8.11 12.42
N PRO A 317 -25.58 8.70 13.62
CA PRO A 317 -24.47 8.60 14.58
C PRO A 317 -24.30 7.13 14.99
N LEU A 318 -23.09 6.70 15.28
CA LEU A 318 -22.78 5.35 15.74
C LEU A 318 -21.99 5.44 17.05
N ASP A 319 -22.54 4.88 18.12
CA ASP A 319 -21.79 4.74 19.36
C ASP A 319 -20.66 3.71 19.14
N THR A 320 -21.03 2.57 18.57
CA THR A 320 -20.10 1.52 18.18
C THR A 320 -20.52 0.84 16.87
N LEU A 321 -19.52 0.39 16.10
CA LEU A 321 -19.68 -0.54 14.98
C LEU A 321 -18.56 -1.57 15.06
N SER A 322 -18.90 -2.83 15.23
CA SER A 322 -17.95 -3.92 15.38
C SER A 322 -18.24 -5.06 14.40
N GLY A 323 -17.25 -5.91 14.19
CA GLY A 323 -17.43 -7.10 13.38
C GLY A 323 -16.11 -7.74 12.98
N GLN A 324 -16.19 -8.57 11.94
CA GLN A 324 -15.06 -9.29 11.38
C GLN A 324 -14.89 -8.93 9.92
N VAL A 325 -13.66 -8.68 9.49
CA VAL A 325 -13.30 -8.42 8.10
C VAL A 325 -12.35 -9.49 7.62
N SER A 326 -12.68 -10.16 6.53
CA SER A 326 -11.71 -10.95 5.77
C SER A 326 -11.37 -10.22 4.47
N THR A 327 -10.09 -10.24 4.09
CA THR A 327 -9.65 -9.74 2.79
C THR A 327 -8.87 -10.78 2.02
N ARG A 328 -9.12 -10.84 0.71
CA ARG A 328 -8.35 -11.62 -0.25
C ARG A 328 -8.16 -10.78 -1.50
N GLY A 329 -6.94 -10.31 -1.72
CA GLY A 329 -6.67 -9.30 -2.74
C GLY A 329 -7.51 -8.03 -2.52
N LYS A 330 -8.36 -7.68 -3.48
CA LYS A 330 -9.24 -6.49 -3.41
C LYS A 330 -10.66 -6.76 -2.91
N ALA A 331 -11.03 -8.03 -2.70
CA ALA A 331 -12.34 -8.38 -2.17
C ALA A 331 -12.35 -8.26 -0.64
N ILE A 332 -13.44 -7.72 -0.11
CA ILE A 332 -13.64 -7.53 1.34
C ILE A 332 -14.96 -8.21 1.72
N GLU A 333 -14.92 -9.03 2.75
CA GLU A 333 -16.13 -9.58 3.37
C GLU A 333 -16.20 -9.12 4.82
N LEU A 334 -17.31 -8.46 5.14
CA LEU A 334 -17.67 -8.04 6.48
C LEU A 334 -18.75 -8.99 7.00
N GLN A 335 -18.46 -9.64 8.13
CA GLN A 335 -19.34 -10.62 8.76
C GLN A 335 -19.51 -10.29 10.23
N ASN A 336 -20.59 -10.81 10.82
CA ASN A 336 -20.91 -10.61 12.23
C ASN A 336 -20.89 -9.13 12.61
N LEU A 337 -21.42 -8.27 11.72
CA LEU A 337 -21.51 -6.84 11.97
C LEU A 337 -22.52 -6.61 13.09
N ALA A 338 -22.16 -5.74 14.02
CA ALA A 338 -23.03 -5.26 15.08
C ALA A 338 -22.77 -3.76 15.29
N ALA A 339 -23.82 -2.97 15.23
CA ALA A 339 -23.76 -1.52 15.42
C ALA A 339 -24.80 -1.05 16.44
N SER A 340 -24.46 0.01 17.18
CA SER A 340 -25.34 0.64 18.16
C SER A 340 -25.40 2.15 17.99
N SER A 341 -26.58 2.73 18.23
CA SER A 341 -26.80 4.18 18.20
C SER A 341 -27.98 4.55 19.11
N GLY A 342 -27.71 4.86 20.37
CA GLY A 342 -28.74 5.12 21.38
C GLY A 342 -29.71 3.93 21.50
N ALA A 343 -30.96 4.11 21.06
CA ALA A 343 -32.00 3.07 21.08
C ALA A 343 -32.01 2.16 19.84
N LEU A 344 -31.13 2.39 18.87
CA LEU A 344 -30.99 1.58 17.66
C LEU A 344 -29.91 0.51 17.83
N SER A 345 -30.20 -0.70 17.37
CA SER A 345 -29.21 -1.75 17.15
C SER A 345 -29.33 -2.29 15.73
N ALA A 346 -28.21 -2.63 15.12
CA ALA A 346 -28.19 -3.25 13.80
C ALA A 346 -27.21 -4.41 13.74
N THR A 347 -27.57 -5.48 13.05
CA THR A 347 -26.70 -6.64 12.81
C THR A 347 -26.70 -7.02 11.34
N GLY A 348 -25.63 -7.61 10.83
CA GLY A 348 -25.64 -8.08 9.44
C GLY A 348 -24.31 -8.54 8.86
N GLN A 349 -24.30 -8.62 7.53
CA GLN A 349 -23.12 -8.93 6.72
C GLN A 349 -23.13 -8.12 5.42
N VAL A 350 -21.96 -7.70 4.99
CA VAL A 350 -21.75 -6.89 3.78
C VAL A 350 -20.52 -7.40 3.05
N SER A 351 -20.56 -7.50 1.74
CA SER A 351 -19.39 -7.74 0.91
C SER A 351 -19.14 -6.56 -0.01
N VAL A 352 -17.85 -6.31 -0.27
CA VAL A 352 -17.37 -5.32 -1.23
C VAL A 352 -16.66 -6.07 -2.35
N SER A 353 -17.16 -5.91 -3.57
CA SER A 353 -16.52 -6.49 -4.75
C SER A 353 -15.18 -5.80 -5.07
N THR A 354 -14.41 -6.42 -5.96
CA THR A 354 -13.18 -5.81 -6.51
C THR A 354 -13.44 -4.52 -7.30
N THR A 355 -14.69 -4.28 -7.69
CA THR A 355 -15.19 -3.08 -8.38
C THR A 355 -15.93 -2.12 -7.44
N GLN A 356 -15.74 -2.27 -6.12
CA GLN A 356 -16.32 -1.41 -5.07
C GLN A 356 -17.86 -1.43 -4.99
N GLN A 357 -18.50 -2.49 -5.52
CA GLN A 357 -19.93 -2.71 -5.37
C GLN A 357 -20.22 -3.28 -3.98
N LEU A 358 -21.21 -2.71 -3.29
CA LEU A 358 -21.69 -3.18 -2.01
C LEU A 358 -22.82 -4.18 -2.22
N LYS A 359 -22.81 -5.26 -1.45
CA LYS A 359 -23.95 -6.18 -1.36
C LYS A 359 -24.04 -6.72 0.06
N GLY A 360 -25.21 -6.65 0.67
CA GLY A 360 -25.35 -7.15 2.03
C GLY A 360 -26.79 -7.22 2.51
N ARG A 361 -26.93 -7.68 3.74
CA ARG A 361 -28.18 -7.65 4.49
C ARG A 361 -27.88 -7.18 5.90
N VAL A 362 -28.78 -6.35 6.41
CA VAL A 362 -28.69 -5.79 7.76
C VAL A 362 -30.09 -5.85 8.37
N ASN A 363 -30.20 -6.37 9.59
CA ASN A 363 -31.41 -6.25 10.39
C ASN A 363 -31.24 -5.05 11.34
N VAL A 364 -32.25 -4.18 11.41
CA VAL A 364 -32.23 -2.98 12.27
C VAL A 364 -33.40 -3.04 13.24
N ASP A 365 -33.10 -2.92 14.53
CA ASP A 365 -34.08 -2.84 15.61
C ASP A 365 -34.08 -1.42 16.20
N LEU A 366 -35.26 -0.90 16.56
CA LEU A 366 -35.43 0.42 17.18
C LEU A 366 -36.28 0.29 18.43
N GLY A 367 -35.72 0.59 19.61
CA GLY A 367 -36.48 0.67 20.86
C GLY A 367 -37.25 -0.61 21.24
N GLY A 368 -36.72 -1.80 20.90
CA GLY A 368 -37.37 -3.09 21.15
C GLY A 368 -38.44 -3.49 20.13
N ALA A 369 -38.65 -2.71 19.08
CA ALA A 369 -39.51 -3.08 17.95
C ALA A 369 -38.94 -4.27 17.16
N VAL A 370 -39.81 -4.99 16.45
CA VAL A 370 -39.42 -6.15 15.64
C VAL A 370 -38.49 -5.71 14.50
N GLY A 371 -37.33 -6.37 14.40
CA GLY A 371 -36.28 -6.04 13.43
C GLY A 371 -36.74 -5.92 11.99
N MET A 372 -36.28 -4.87 11.34
CA MET A 372 -36.52 -4.59 9.93
C MET A 372 -35.35 -5.09 9.09
N PRO A 373 -35.55 -6.12 8.25
CA PRO A 373 -34.50 -6.63 7.39
C PRO A 373 -34.35 -5.77 6.14
N LEU A 374 -33.19 -5.16 6.03
CA LEU A 374 -32.74 -4.28 4.96
C LEU A 374 -31.70 -4.98 4.09
N GLN A 375 -31.73 -4.69 2.81
CA GLN A 375 -30.73 -5.03 1.81
C GLN A 375 -29.81 -3.82 1.59
N VAL A 376 -28.50 -4.06 1.64
CA VAL A 376 -27.46 -3.08 1.35
C VAL A 376 -27.00 -3.26 -0.09
N GLY A 377 -26.91 -2.16 -0.83
CA GLY A 377 -26.49 -2.09 -2.23
C GLY A 377 -25.71 -0.82 -2.55
N GLY A 378 -25.53 -0.54 -3.84
CA GLY A 378 -24.80 0.63 -4.32
C GLY A 378 -23.29 0.43 -4.34
N THR A 379 -22.54 1.51 -4.12
CA THR A 379 -21.07 1.49 -4.09
C THR A 379 -20.54 1.93 -2.74
N VAL A 380 -19.24 1.72 -2.47
CA VAL A 380 -18.61 2.20 -1.23
C VAL A 380 -18.74 3.72 -1.06
N GLU A 381 -18.73 4.48 -2.17
CA GLU A 381 -18.85 5.95 -2.14
C GLU A 381 -20.32 6.40 -2.01
N GLU A 382 -21.25 5.66 -2.61
CA GLU A 382 -22.69 5.93 -2.60
C GLU A 382 -23.45 4.68 -2.12
N PRO A 383 -23.47 4.43 -0.80
CA PRO A 383 -24.17 3.28 -0.24
C PRO A 383 -25.68 3.51 -0.22
N GLU A 384 -26.46 2.46 -0.53
CA GLU A 384 -27.91 2.51 -0.52
C GLU A 384 -28.51 1.39 0.31
N VAL A 385 -29.68 1.66 0.91
CA VAL A 385 -30.41 0.68 1.73
C VAL A 385 -31.86 0.61 1.29
N SER A 386 -32.36 -0.61 1.10
CA SER A 386 -33.75 -0.88 0.72
C SER A 386 -34.31 -2.07 1.47
N LEU A 387 -35.64 -2.24 1.53
CA LEU A 387 -36.22 -3.49 2.06
C LEU A 387 -35.81 -4.71 1.23
N THR A 388 -35.64 -5.85 1.91
CA THR A 388 -35.55 -7.15 1.21
C THR A 388 -36.85 -7.48 0.47
N VAL A 389 -36.80 -8.36 -0.55
CA VAL A 389 -37.98 -8.73 -1.34
C VAL A 389 -39.09 -9.33 -0.45
N GLY A 390 -38.74 -10.23 0.47
CA GLY A 390 -39.69 -10.79 1.44
C GLY A 390 -40.30 -9.73 2.36
N ALA A 391 -39.49 -8.75 2.78
CA ALA A 391 -39.97 -7.62 3.58
C ALA A 391 -40.88 -6.67 2.80
N LYS A 392 -40.64 -6.43 1.50
CA LYS A 392 -41.55 -5.64 0.65
C LYS A 392 -42.92 -6.28 0.54
N ILE A 393 -42.96 -7.60 0.33
CA ILE A 393 -44.21 -8.38 0.25
C ILE A 393 -44.94 -8.35 1.59
N GLY A 394 -44.21 -8.62 2.69
CA GLY A 394 -44.75 -8.57 4.04
C GLY A 394 -45.28 -7.18 4.43
N ALA A 395 -44.55 -6.11 4.07
CA ALA A 395 -44.96 -4.73 4.30
C ALA A 395 -46.26 -4.39 3.57
N ALA A 396 -46.38 -4.80 2.30
CA ALA A 396 -47.58 -4.59 1.50
C ALA A 396 -48.81 -5.29 2.13
N LEU A 397 -48.66 -6.56 2.54
CA LEU A 397 -49.72 -7.31 3.22
C LEU A 397 -50.10 -6.70 4.58
N GLY A 398 -49.10 -6.31 5.37
CA GLY A 398 -49.31 -5.70 6.67
C GLY A 398 -49.98 -4.33 6.62
N THR A 399 -49.72 -3.54 5.57
CA THR A 399 -50.34 -2.22 5.36
C THR A 399 -51.84 -2.33 5.10
N VAL A 400 -52.28 -3.39 4.40
CA VAL A 400 -53.72 -3.63 4.12
C VAL A 400 -54.49 -3.91 5.40
N LEU A 401 -53.86 -4.53 6.41
CA LEU A 401 -54.48 -4.83 7.69
C LEU A 401 -54.46 -3.63 8.64
N MET A 402 -53.31 -2.98 8.80
CA MET A 402 -53.15 -1.79 9.66
C MET A 402 -52.05 -0.86 9.10
N PRO A 403 -52.39 0.35 8.62
CA PRO A 403 -51.38 1.31 8.16
C PRO A 403 -50.38 1.69 9.26
N GLY A 404 -49.10 1.77 8.90
CA GLY A 404 -48.01 2.14 9.81
C GLY A 404 -47.50 0.96 10.64
N VAL A 405 -48.24 0.57 11.69
CA VAL A 405 -47.82 -0.53 12.60
C VAL A 405 -47.86 -1.90 11.93
N GLY A 406 -48.88 -2.17 11.11
CA GLY A 406 -49.00 -3.42 10.36
C GLY A 406 -47.95 -3.51 9.26
N THR A 407 -47.56 -2.39 8.65
CA THR A 407 -46.50 -2.33 7.64
C THR A 407 -45.15 -2.80 8.19
N GLY A 408 -44.73 -2.30 9.36
CA GLY A 408 -43.48 -2.72 10.00
C GLY A 408 -43.50 -4.19 10.46
N ALA A 409 -44.58 -4.61 11.12
CA ALA A 409 -44.73 -5.99 11.58
C ALA A 409 -44.79 -6.99 10.42
N GLY A 410 -45.52 -6.66 9.36
CA GLY A 410 -45.61 -7.46 8.14
C GLY A 410 -44.27 -7.56 7.43
N ALA A 411 -43.52 -6.45 7.32
CA ALA A 411 -42.18 -6.44 6.73
C ALA A 411 -41.23 -7.40 7.46
N SER A 412 -41.27 -7.41 8.79
CA SER A 412 -40.44 -8.30 9.60
C SER A 412 -40.83 -9.77 9.45
N MET A 413 -42.13 -10.10 9.51
CA MET A 413 -42.59 -11.48 9.29
C MET A 413 -42.28 -11.98 7.87
N GLY A 414 -42.51 -11.16 6.84
CA GLY A 414 -42.21 -11.50 5.45
C GLY A 414 -40.72 -11.69 5.21
N GLY A 415 -39.87 -10.90 5.89
CA GLY A 415 -38.43 -11.09 5.88
C GLY A 415 -37.99 -12.44 6.50
N LYS A 416 -38.50 -12.77 7.69
CA LYS A 416 -38.18 -14.05 8.38
C LYS A 416 -38.64 -15.27 7.59
N LEU A 417 -39.82 -15.22 6.97
CA LEU A 417 -40.30 -16.28 6.09
C LEU A 417 -39.42 -16.41 4.85
N GLY A 418 -39.03 -15.29 4.23
CA GLY A 418 -38.11 -15.28 3.09
C GLY A 418 -36.74 -15.91 3.41
N GLU A 419 -36.23 -15.77 4.63
CA GLU A 419 -34.99 -16.44 5.07
C GLU A 419 -35.16 -17.96 5.25
N LEU A 420 -36.30 -18.42 5.75
CA LEU A 420 -36.59 -19.84 5.95
C LEU A 420 -36.79 -20.60 4.64
N PHE A 421 -37.35 -19.94 3.62
CA PHE A 421 -37.68 -20.55 2.33
C PHE A 421 -36.71 -20.20 1.18
N GLY A 422 -35.75 -19.30 1.42
CA GLY A 422 -34.83 -18.78 0.40
C GLY A 422 -33.48 -19.47 0.29
N LYS A 423 -33.37 -20.76 0.67
CA LYS A 423 -32.18 -21.59 0.44
C LYS A 423 -32.17 -22.20 -0.95
#